data_AF-A0A0G2A804-F1
#
_entry.id   AF-A0A0G2A804-F1
#
_cell.length_a   1.000
_cell.length_b   1.000
_cell.length_c   1.000
_cell.angle_alpha   90.00
_cell.angle_beta   90.00
_cell.angle_gamma   90.00
#
_symmetry.space_group_name_H-M   'P 1'
#
loop_
_entity.id
_entity.type
_entity.pdbx_description
1 polymer ?
#
loop_
_entity_poly.entity_id
_entity_poly.type
_entity_poly.pdbx_seq_one_letter_code
_entity_poly.pdbx_strand_id
1 'polypeptide(L)'
;MSEKVRVISQTAFEHRVREAAYFRSIEQIGDALFNWEWAERDQREFLSFYNIWVISDESFDVFVRFIAHVIWMREFVSRREEDTRLAESELRLRLGHKPSAQELRGKTRDVYNGRQFTDQKSDWRRARLEISGGLDIRGPWDDLYLESMVILRVTERVAA
;
A
#
# COMPACT_ATOMS: atom_id res chain seq x y z
N MET A 1 -24.65 2.15 1.12
CA MET A 1 -23.24 1.71 1.01
C MET A 1 -22.60 2.02 2.35
N SER A 2 -22.06 1.03 3.09
CA SER A 2 -21.38 1.37 4.35
C SER A 2 -20.12 2.18 4.01
N GLU A 3 -19.92 3.33 4.64
CA GLU A 3 -18.66 4.04 4.52
C GLU A 3 -17.53 3.09 4.91
N LYS A 4 -16.58 2.90 4.01
CA LYS A 4 -15.37 2.14 4.34
C LYS A 4 -14.65 2.91 5.43
N VAL A 5 -14.48 2.30 6.59
CA VAL A 5 -13.59 2.80 7.64
C VAL A 5 -12.21 2.98 7.04
N ARG A 6 -11.64 4.18 7.17
CA ARG A 6 -10.26 4.49 6.78
C ARG A 6 -9.41 4.61 8.03
N VAL A 7 -8.11 4.37 7.89
CA VAL A 7 -7.17 4.56 9.00
C VAL A 7 -6.00 5.43 8.59
N ILE A 8 -5.49 6.20 9.55
CA ILE A 8 -4.21 6.91 9.43
C ILE A 8 -3.29 6.49 10.56
N SER A 9 -1.99 6.59 10.33
CA SER A 9 -1.01 6.29 11.36
C SER A 9 -0.93 7.41 12.40
N GLN A 10 -0.52 7.06 13.62
CA GLN A 10 -0.36 8.01 14.73
C GLN A 10 0.62 9.14 14.34
N THR A 11 1.73 8.80 13.68
CA THR A 11 2.70 9.79 13.21
C THR A 11 2.09 10.77 12.19
N ALA A 12 1.25 10.27 11.26
CA ALA A 12 0.58 11.15 10.30
C ALA A 12 -0.47 12.05 10.96
N PHE A 13 -1.18 11.54 11.96
CA PHE A 13 -2.08 12.37 12.76
C PHE A 13 -1.33 13.52 13.45
N GLU A 14 -0.21 13.24 14.11
CA GLU A 14 0.59 14.25 14.80
C GLU A 14 1.20 15.28 13.85
N HIS A 15 1.53 14.88 12.62
CA HIS A 15 1.98 15.82 11.58
C HIS A 15 0.87 16.82 11.23
N ARG A 16 -0.35 16.34 11.04
CA ARG A 16 -1.51 17.20 10.75
C ARG A 16 -1.81 18.17 11.90
N VAL A 17 -1.69 17.70 13.14
CA VAL A 17 -1.85 18.56 14.33
C VAL A 17 -0.78 19.66 14.34
N ARG A 18 0.47 19.30 14.06
CA ARG A 18 1.58 20.27 13.94
C ARG A 18 1.32 21.33 12.86
N GLU A 19 0.89 20.90 11.67
CA GLU A 19 0.58 21.81 10.57
C GLU A 19 -0.59 22.74 10.91
N ALA A 20 -1.69 22.20 11.45
CA ALA A 20 -2.84 22.99 11.84
C ALA A 20 -2.50 24.01 12.96
N ALA A 21 -1.71 23.61 13.95
CA ALA A 21 -1.23 24.50 15.00
C ALA A 21 -0.33 25.61 14.44
N TYR A 22 0.56 25.27 13.49
CA TYR A 22 1.43 26.24 12.82
C TYR A 22 0.62 27.28 12.04
N PHE A 23 -0.30 26.86 11.17
CA PHE A 23 -1.12 27.79 10.39
C PHE A 23 -1.98 28.69 11.27
N ARG A 24 -2.57 28.14 12.33
CA ARG A 24 -3.30 28.94 13.31
C ARG A 24 -2.42 29.97 14.00
N SER A 25 -1.19 29.62 14.36
CA SER A 25 -0.27 30.54 15.03
C SER A 25 0.15 31.73 14.14
N ILE A 26 0.05 31.59 12.81
CA ILE A 26 0.25 32.69 11.87
C ILE A 26 -0.95 33.64 11.85
N GLU A 27 -2.17 33.11 11.95
CA GLU A 27 -3.41 33.88 11.85
C GLU A 27 -3.85 34.51 13.17
N GLN A 28 -3.56 33.87 14.30
CA GLN A 28 -3.92 34.33 15.64
C GLN A 28 -2.70 34.32 16.55
N ILE A 29 -2.46 35.47 17.21
CA ILE A 29 -1.48 35.55 18.29
C ILE A 29 -2.07 34.81 19.49
N GLY A 30 -1.59 33.59 19.72
CA GLY A 30 -1.98 32.72 20.82
C GLY A 30 -0.79 31.92 21.33
N ASP A 31 -0.89 31.44 22.56
CA ASP A 31 0.12 30.56 23.14
C ASP A 31 0.26 29.25 22.34
N ALA A 32 1.48 28.72 22.25
CA ALA A 32 1.78 27.52 21.48
C ALA A 32 1.00 26.30 21.98
N LEU A 33 0.84 26.17 23.30
CA LEU A 33 0.05 25.11 23.92
C LEU A 33 -1.43 25.21 23.53
N PHE A 34 -1.99 26.42 23.61
CA PHE A 34 -3.39 26.66 23.23
C PHE A 34 -3.65 26.35 21.75
N ASN A 35 -2.74 26.75 20.86
CA ASN A 35 -2.84 26.44 19.43
C ASN A 35 -2.73 24.93 19.16
N TRP A 36 -1.89 24.21 19.93
CA TRP A 36 -1.78 22.76 19.86
C TRP A 36 -3.08 22.06 20.29
N GLU A 37 -3.61 22.39 21.47
CA GLU A 37 -4.83 21.77 22.00
C GLU A 37 -6.03 21.98 21.06
N TRP A 38 -6.13 23.19 20.49
CA TRP A 38 -7.14 23.44 19.46
C TRP A 38 -6.93 22.55 18.23
N ALA A 39 -5.69 22.47 17.71
CA ALA A 39 -5.38 21.71 16.50
C ALA A 39 -5.66 20.22 16.68
N GLU A 40 -5.34 19.66 17.85
CA GLU A 40 -5.63 18.27 18.15
C GLU A 40 -7.14 18.01 18.15
N ARG A 41 -7.92 18.88 18.79
CA ARG A 41 -9.39 18.76 18.80
C ARG A 41 -9.98 18.88 17.39
N ASP A 42 -9.58 19.91 16.65
CA ASP A 42 -10.01 20.16 15.28
C ASP A 42 -9.73 18.97 14.35
N GLN A 43 -8.51 18.44 14.39
CA GLN A 43 -8.13 17.29 13.57
C GLN A 43 -8.86 16.00 14.01
N ARG A 44 -9.11 15.78 15.30
CA ARG A 44 -9.92 14.63 15.77
C ARG A 44 -11.36 14.74 15.31
N GLU A 45 -11.96 15.92 15.38
CA GLU A 45 -13.33 16.17 14.91
C GLU A 45 -13.45 15.92 13.40
N PHE A 46 -12.49 16.44 12.60
CA PHE A 46 -12.41 16.18 11.17
C PHE A 46 -12.36 14.67 10.87
N LEU A 47 -11.45 13.94 11.51
CA LEU A 47 -11.29 12.51 11.27
C LEU A 47 -12.52 11.71 11.68
N SER A 48 -13.12 12.03 12.83
CA SER A 48 -14.36 11.41 13.29
C SER A 48 -15.51 11.66 12.31
N PHE A 49 -15.64 12.88 11.77
CA PHE A 49 -16.67 13.23 10.80
C PHE A 49 -16.58 12.38 9.52
N TYR A 50 -15.36 12.06 9.08
CA TYR A 50 -15.10 11.26 7.88
C TYR A 50 -14.87 9.76 8.15
N ASN A 51 -15.21 9.28 9.35
CA ASN A 51 -15.05 7.90 9.82
C ASN A 51 -13.61 7.36 9.60
N ILE A 52 -12.63 8.19 9.99
CA ILE A 52 -11.20 7.90 9.87
C ILE A 52 -10.62 7.69 11.26
N TRP A 53 -9.96 6.56 11.45
CA TRP A 53 -9.42 6.15 12.75
C TRP A 53 -7.92 6.37 12.80
N VAL A 54 -7.46 6.91 13.92
CA VAL A 54 -6.02 6.96 14.23
C VAL A 54 -5.65 5.64 14.89
N ILE A 55 -4.63 4.97 14.35
CA ILE A 55 -4.10 3.71 14.90
C ILE A 55 -2.59 3.82 15.09
N SER A 56 -2.01 2.94 15.91
CA SER A 56 -0.56 2.90 16.09
C SER A 56 0.16 2.65 14.76
N ASP A 57 1.39 3.17 14.63
CA ASP A 57 2.16 3.03 13.40
C ASP A 57 2.45 1.55 13.05
N GLU A 58 2.64 0.70 14.06
CA GLU A 58 2.84 -0.73 13.90
C GLU A 58 1.58 -1.42 13.37
N SER A 59 0.41 -1.08 13.93
CA SER A 59 -0.87 -1.59 13.47
C SER A 59 -1.12 -1.17 12.02
N PHE A 60 -0.81 0.09 11.70
CA PHE A 60 -0.92 0.62 10.35
C PHE A 60 -0.04 -0.15 9.36
N ASP A 61 1.23 -0.42 9.70
CA ASP A 61 2.14 -1.17 8.83
C ASP A 61 1.66 -2.60 8.58
N VAL A 62 1.10 -3.26 9.61
CA VAL A 62 0.47 -4.59 9.46
C VAL A 62 -0.72 -4.54 8.50
N PHE A 63 -1.60 -3.55 8.65
CA PHE A 63 -2.74 -3.36 7.74
C PHE A 63 -2.28 -3.12 6.30
N VAL A 64 -1.27 -2.28 6.09
CA VAL A 64 -0.67 -2.02 4.78
C VAL A 64 -0.17 -3.31 4.16
N ARG A 65 0.60 -4.11 4.90
CA ARG A 65 1.13 -5.39 4.41
C ARG A 65 0.03 -6.37 4.06
N PHE A 66 -1.01 -6.46 4.89
CA PHE A 66 -2.15 -7.33 4.63
C PHE A 66 -2.88 -6.94 3.33
N ILE A 67 -3.20 -5.66 3.15
CA ILE A 67 -3.87 -5.18 1.93
C ILE A 67 -2.95 -5.30 0.71
N ALA A 68 -1.67 -5.00 0.85
CA ALA A 68 -0.68 -5.18 -0.21
C ALA A 68 -0.62 -6.66 -0.66
N HIS A 69 -0.69 -7.60 0.29
CA HIS A 69 -0.79 -9.02 -0.01
C HIS A 69 -2.10 -9.38 -0.74
N VAL A 70 -3.24 -8.82 -0.33
CA VAL A 70 -4.54 -9.04 -1.00
C VAL A 70 -4.51 -8.51 -2.44
N ILE A 71 -3.95 -7.32 -2.67
CA ILE A 71 -3.76 -6.75 -4.02
C ILE A 71 -2.89 -7.68 -4.85
N TRP A 72 -1.73 -8.10 -4.31
CA TRP A 72 -0.83 -9.01 -5.00
C TRP A 72 -1.50 -10.34 -5.34
N MET A 73 -2.25 -10.95 -4.42
CA MET A 73 -2.98 -12.19 -4.68
C MET A 73 -4.01 -12.04 -5.81
N ARG A 74 -4.77 -10.93 -5.82
CA ARG A 74 -5.74 -10.65 -6.90
C ARG A 74 -5.04 -10.51 -8.25
N GLU A 75 -3.92 -9.79 -8.30
CA GLU A 75 -3.14 -9.63 -9.53
C GLU A 75 -2.50 -10.95 -9.97
N PHE A 76 -1.97 -11.73 -9.04
CA PHE A 76 -1.40 -13.04 -9.32
C PHE A 76 -2.43 -13.99 -9.94
N VAL A 77 -3.64 -14.05 -9.37
CA VAL A 77 -4.74 -14.86 -9.93
C VAL A 77 -5.11 -14.38 -11.33
N SER A 78 -5.30 -13.08 -11.51
CA SER A 78 -5.62 -12.48 -12.81
C SER A 78 -4.56 -12.79 -13.88
N ARG A 79 -3.26 -12.65 -13.54
CA ARG A 79 -2.14 -12.98 -14.43
C ARG A 79 -2.14 -14.46 -14.80
N ARG A 80 -2.40 -15.34 -13.84
CA ARG A 80 -2.45 -16.79 -14.08
C ARG A 80 -3.61 -17.18 -15.02
N GLU A 81 -4.75 -16.51 -14.91
CA GLU A 81 -5.87 -16.68 -15.84
C GLU A 81 -5.54 -16.19 -17.25
N GLU A 82 -4.80 -15.09 -17.36
CA GLU A 82 -4.29 -14.58 -18.64
C GLU A 82 -3.29 -15.56 -19.27
N ASP A 83 -2.32 -16.06 -18.49
CA ASP A 83 -1.35 -17.06 -18.94
C ASP A 83 -2.02 -18.34 -19.43
N THR A 84 -3.07 -18.77 -18.74
CA THR A 84 -3.85 -19.95 -19.14
C THR A 84 -4.60 -19.71 -20.44
N ARG A 85 -5.18 -18.51 -20.63
CA ARG A 85 -5.86 -18.15 -21.88
C ARG A 85 -4.89 -18.09 -23.07
N LEU A 86 -3.71 -17.50 -22.88
CA LEU A 86 -2.65 -17.45 -23.90
C LEU A 86 -2.18 -18.87 -24.26
N ALA A 87 -1.89 -19.69 -23.25
CA ALA A 87 -1.47 -21.08 -23.44
C ALA A 87 -2.53 -21.92 -24.19
N GLU A 88 -3.81 -21.76 -23.86
CA GLU A 88 -4.89 -22.46 -24.54
C GLU A 88 -5.01 -22.02 -26.01
N SER A 89 -4.93 -20.72 -26.29
CA SER A 89 -4.97 -20.18 -27.65
C SER A 89 -3.83 -20.72 -28.51
N GLU A 90 -2.60 -20.65 -28.02
CA GLU A 90 -1.42 -21.14 -28.74
C GLU A 90 -1.48 -22.66 -28.98
N LEU A 91 -1.91 -23.44 -27.98
CA LEU A 91 -2.04 -24.88 -28.12
C LEU A 91 -3.12 -25.27 -29.12
N ARG A 92 -4.29 -24.61 -29.10
CA ARG A 92 -5.35 -24.88 -30.08
C ARG A 92 -4.90 -24.58 -31.50
N LEU A 93 -4.18 -23.48 -31.73
CA LEU A 93 -3.61 -23.15 -33.04
C LEU A 93 -2.59 -24.19 -33.51
N ARG A 94 -1.78 -24.73 -32.60
CA ARG A 94 -0.73 -25.70 -32.93
C ARG A 94 -1.26 -27.13 -33.13
N LEU A 95 -2.21 -27.56 -32.30
CA LEU A 95 -2.72 -28.93 -32.26
C LEU A 95 -3.94 -29.13 -33.18
N GLY A 96 -4.67 -28.07 -33.52
CA GLY A 96 -5.91 -28.14 -34.29
C GLY A 96 -7.10 -28.75 -33.54
N HIS A 97 -6.92 -29.14 -32.27
CA HIS A 97 -7.96 -29.66 -31.39
C HIS A 97 -7.85 -29.05 -29.99
N LYS A 98 -8.83 -29.36 -29.13
CA LYS A 98 -8.81 -28.90 -27.73
C LYS A 98 -7.63 -29.56 -26.98
N PRO A 99 -6.76 -28.77 -26.31
CA PRO A 99 -5.65 -29.33 -25.54
C PRO A 99 -6.13 -30.10 -24.31
N SER A 100 -5.38 -31.13 -23.93
CA SER A 100 -5.59 -31.86 -22.68
C SER A 100 -5.20 -31.00 -21.46
N ALA A 101 -5.70 -31.38 -20.29
CA ALA A 101 -5.38 -30.68 -19.03
C ALA A 101 -3.89 -30.76 -18.66
N GLN A 102 -3.14 -31.74 -19.17
CA GLN A 102 -1.70 -31.87 -18.93
C GLN A 102 -0.90 -30.95 -19.87
N GLU A 103 -1.24 -30.91 -21.16
CA GLU A 103 -0.63 -30.00 -22.13
C GLU A 103 -0.87 -28.54 -21.77
N LEU A 104 -2.11 -28.20 -21.38
CA LEU A 104 -2.45 -26.85 -20.96
C LEU A 104 -1.62 -26.44 -19.73
N ARG A 105 -1.52 -27.31 -18.71
CA ARG A 105 -0.70 -27.02 -17.52
C ARG A 105 0.77 -26.82 -17.84
N GLY A 106 1.34 -27.66 -18.71
CA GLY A 106 2.73 -27.53 -19.16
C GLY A 106 2.96 -26.19 -19.86
N LYS A 107 2.11 -25.86 -20.83
CA LYS A 107 2.24 -24.62 -21.60
C LYS A 107 1.96 -23.37 -20.78
N THR A 108 0.98 -23.36 -19.87
CA THR A 108 0.76 -22.24 -18.93
C THR A 108 2.01 -21.99 -18.10
N ARG A 109 2.69 -23.04 -17.65
CA ARG A 109 3.95 -22.91 -16.91
C ARG A 109 5.06 -22.33 -17.77
N ASP A 110 5.16 -22.74 -19.04
CA ASP A 110 6.15 -22.19 -19.97
C ASP A 110 5.90 -20.71 -20.28
N VAL A 111 4.64 -20.32 -20.51
CA VAL A 111 4.22 -18.93 -20.72
C VAL A 111 4.55 -18.08 -19.49
N TYR A 112 4.20 -18.58 -18.30
CA TYR A 112 4.53 -17.92 -17.04
C TYR A 112 6.04 -17.74 -16.87
N ASN A 113 6.84 -18.80 -17.04
CA ASN A 113 8.29 -18.74 -16.90
C ASN A 113 8.98 -17.85 -17.94
N GLY A 114 8.36 -17.66 -19.12
CA GLY A 114 8.85 -16.79 -20.17
C GLY A 114 8.60 -15.29 -19.92
N ARG A 115 7.78 -14.92 -18.94
CA ARG A 115 7.60 -13.51 -18.57
C ARG A 115 8.82 -13.02 -17.77
N GLN A 116 9.42 -11.90 -18.22
CA GLN A 116 10.32 -11.14 -17.36
C GLN A 116 9.48 -10.49 -16.26
N PHE A 117 9.44 -11.10 -15.09
CA PHE A 117 8.82 -10.49 -13.92
C PHE A 117 9.72 -9.36 -13.45
N THR A 118 9.33 -8.11 -13.71
CA THR A 118 9.67 -7.02 -12.80
C THR A 118 8.91 -7.30 -11.52
N ASP A 119 9.53 -8.08 -10.63
CA ASP A 119 8.94 -8.56 -9.38
C ASP A 119 8.81 -7.38 -8.40
N GLN A 120 7.86 -6.50 -8.67
CA GLN A 120 7.40 -5.50 -7.72
C GLN A 120 6.47 -6.24 -6.76
N LYS A 121 7.09 -6.85 -5.74
CA LYS A 121 6.40 -7.22 -4.49
C LYS A 121 5.44 -6.11 -4.15
N SER A 122 4.15 -6.46 -4.16
CA SER A 122 2.98 -5.69 -3.72
C SER A 122 3.22 -4.20 -3.55
N ASP A 123 2.64 -3.39 -4.43
CA ASP A 123 2.73 -1.93 -4.40
C ASP A 123 2.18 -1.37 -3.07
N TRP A 124 3.05 -1.32 -2.06
CA TRP A 124 2.72 -0.93 -0.69
C TRP A 124 2.27 0.54 -0.66
N ARG A 125 2.70 1.35 -1.65
CA ARG A 125 2.19 2.71 -1.86
C ARG A 125 0.72 2.66 -2.22
N ARG A 126 0.33 1.80 -3.16
CA ARG A 126 -1.08 1.57 -3.51
C ARG A 126 -1.90 1.07 -2.32
N ALA A 127 -1.35 0.16 -1.52
CA ALA A 127 -2.02 -0.33 -0.31
C ALA A 127 -2.21 0.80 0.74
N ARG A 128 -1.19 1.62 0.99
CA ARG A 128 -1.29 2.79 1.86
C ARG A 128 -2.33 3.80 1.37
N LEU A 129 -2.35 4.08 0.07
CA LEU A 129 -3.34 4.95 -0.54
C LEU A 129 -4.76 4.40 -0.39
N GLU A 130 -4.97 3.09 -0.57
CA GLU A 130 -6.28 2.46 -0.44
C GLU A 130 -6.83 2.55 1.00
N ILE A 131 -5.95 2.41 2.00
CA ILE A 131 -6.33 2.38 3.42
C ILE A 131 -6.49 3.79 4.00
N SER A 132 -5.57 4.70 3.68
CA SER A 132 -5.56 6.05 4.24
C SER A 132 -6.28 7.08 3.38
N GLY A 133 -6.60 6.75 2.13
CA GLY A 133 -7.12 7.71 1.16
C GLY A 133 -6.14 8.84 0.84
N GLY A 134 -4.83 8.62 1.03
CA GLY A 134 -3.79 9.63 0.86
C GLY A 134 -3.66 10.61 2.03
N LEU A 135 -4.24 10.30 3.19
CA LEU A 135 -4.08 11.10 4.40
C LEU A 135 -2.85 10.71 5.23
N ASP A 136 -2.27 9.53 4.96
CA ASP A 136 -1.01 9.07 5.52
C ASP A 136 0.15 9.44 4.58
N ILE A 137 0.32 10.74 4.30
CA ILE A 137 1.46 11.26 3.53
C ILE A 137 2.45 11.80 4.55
N ARG A 138 3.55 11.08 4.79
CA ARG A 138 4.61 11.51 5.72
C ARG A 138 5.62 12.48 5.07
N GLY A 139 5.32 13.00 3.88
CA GLY A 139 6.25 13.80 3.08
C GLY A 139 7.47 12.97 2.62
N PRO A 140 8.59 13.62 2.24
CA PRO A 140 9.84 12.97 1.77
C PRO A 140 10.43 11.92 2.73
N TRP A 141 9.92 11.83 3.95
CA TRP A 141 10.30 10.83 4.94
C TRP A 141 9.88 9.40 4.57
N ASP A 142 8.83 9.23 3.77
CA ASP A 142 8.45 7.90 3.26
C ASP A 142 9.47 7.37 2.25
N ASP A 143 10.16 8.24 1.51
CA ASP A 143 11.26 7.84 0.63
C ASP A 143 12.53 7.51 1.44
N LEU A 144 12.80 8.26 2.53
CA LEU A 144 13.91 7.97 3.46
C LEU A 144 13.71 6.69 4.29
N TYR A 145 12.48 6.32 4.64
CA TYR A 145 12.20 5.06 5.35
C TYR A 145 12.47 3.83 4.45
N LEU A 146 12.26 3.97 3.13
CA LEU A 146 12.61 2.95 2.14
C LEU A 146 14.13 2.83 1.98
N GLU A 147 14.84 3.95 1.88
CA GLU A 147 16.30 3.95 1.80
C GLU A 147 16.92 3.35 3.07
N SER A 148 16.43 3.73 4.25
CA SER A 148 16.94 3.19 5.53
C SER A 148 16.62 1.71 5.74
N MET A 149 15.46 1.21 5.31
CA MET A 149 15.18 -0.24 5.32
C MET A 149 16.03 -1.04 4.32
N VAL A 150 16.37 -0.44 3.18
CA VAL A 150 17.31 -1.05 2.21
C VAL A 150 18.73 -1.05 2.79
N ILE A 151 19.16 0.06 3.40
CA ILE A 151 20.48 0.19 4.01
C ILE A 151 20.66 -0.81 5.16
N LEU A 152 19.68 -0.95 6.06
CA LEU A 152 19.75 -1.90 7.19
C LEU A 152 19.83 -3.37 6.74
N ARG A 153 19.16 -3.74 5.63
CA ARG A 153 19.27 -5.11 5.08
C ARG A 153 20.57 -5.38 4.32
N VAL A 154 21.20 -4.34 3.77
CA VAL A 154 22.49 -4.47 3.10
C VAL A 154 23.62 -4.58 4.13
N THR A 155 23.60 -3.80 5.20
CA THR A 155 24.61 -3.90 6.27
C THR A 155 24.55 -5.23 7.03
N GLU A 156 23.37 -5.78 7.29
CA GLU A 156 23.24 -7.11 7.92
C GLU A 156 23.73 -8.26 7.03
N ARG A 157 23.69 -8.12 5.69
CA ARG A 157 24.24 -9.10 4.75
C ARG A 157 25.74 -8.98 4.50
N VAL A 158 26.32 -7.80 4.77
CA VAL A 158 27.78 -7.58 4.66
C VAL A 158 28.49 -7.94 5.97
N ALA A 159 27.77 -7.95 7.09
CA ALA A 159 28.29 -8.30 8.41
C ALA A 159 28.13 -9.79 8.79
N ALA A 160 27.51 -10.62 7.93
CA ALA A 160 27.34 -12.07 8.11
C ALA A 160 28.19 -12.84 7.09
#